data_AF-A0A1B6I0S3-F1
#
_entry.id   AF-A0A1B6I0S3-F1
#
_cell.length_a   1.000
_cell.length_b   1.000
_cell.length_c   1.000
_cell.angle_alpha   90.00
_cell.angle_beta   90.00
_cell.angle_gamma   90.00
#
_symmetry.space_group_name_H-M   'P 1'
#
loop_
_entity.id
_entity.type
_entity.pdbx_description
1 polymer ?
#
loop_
_entity_poly.entity_id
_entity_poly.type
_entity_poly.pdbx_seq_one_letter_code
_entity_poly.pdbx_strand_id
1 'polypeptide(L)'
;GQLRLQVCCFSQAVQHYWIIFKNAEIGDFIVQLQITPSAPEPSLTLIVSLSCLTRCNCVGEKQFICSRSAVVNVPCRNLDQWSAVRTMFELTIPSSEKEFWATYLESNIGFRLLQWMLEEKKEKLTEEVEQIFKKSKTYKVSCSSPNVFCNPVLQIPNVRARTSVPIHLHIDEDTPNQTTTLTLTSTDGQESRCYLLNISCNG
;
A
#
# COMPACT_ATOMS: atom_id res chain seq x y z
N GLY A 1 -17.53 27.91 18.78
CA GLY A 1 -16.39 27.84 17.84
C GLY A 1 -16.60 26.71 16.84
N GLN A 2 -15.93 26.75 15.70
CA GLN A 2 -15.96 25.68 14.69
C GLN A 2 -14.69 24.84 14.80
N LEU A 3 -14.83 23.52 14.96
CA LEU A 3 -13.70 22.58 14.89
C LEU A 3 -13.64 21.99 13.48
N ARG A 4 -12.50 22.14 12.80
CA ARG A 4 -12.23 21.49 11.51
C ARG A 4 -11.18 20.42 11.71
N LEU A 5 -11.56 19.16 11.47
CA LEU A 5 -10.66 18.02 11.51
C LEU A 5 -10.33 17.59 10.08
N GLN A 6 -9.06 17.38 9.80
CA GLN A 6 -8.60 16.74 8.57
C GLN A 6 -7.93 15.43 8.95
N VAL A 7 -8.45 14.33 8.41
CA VAL A 7 -8.02 12.98 8.76
C VAL A 7 -7.31 12.38 7.55
N CYS A 8 -6.18 11.74 7.80
CA CYS A 8 -5.38 11.04 6.81
C CYS A 8 -5.12 9.62 7.33
N CYS A 9 -5.41 8.60 6.52
CA CYS A 9 -5.21 7.21 6.88
C CYS A 9 -3.87 6.71 6.32
N PHE A 10 -2.97 6.26 7.19
CA PHE A 10 -1.66 5.69 6.82
C PHE A 10 -1.40 4.31 7.44
N SER A 11 -2.39 3.78 8.16
CA SER A 11 -2.37 2.49 8.86
C SER A 11 -3.73 1.80 8.76
N GLN A 12 -3.72 0.46 8.80
CA GLN A 12 -4.94 -0.36 8.88
C GLN A 12 -5.38 -0.68 10.32
N ALA A 13 -4.71 -0.10 11.31
CA ALA A 13 -5.12 -0.20 12.70
C ALA A 13 -6.36 0.66 12.99
N VAL A 14 -7.29 0.13 13.78
CA VAL A 14 -8.36 0.94 14.39
C VAL A 14 -7.75 1.78 15.49
N GLN A 15 -7.93 3.09 15.43
CA GLN A 15 -7.36 4.02 16.41
C GLN A 15 -8.45 4.75 17.17
N HIS A 16 -8.17 5.02 18.45
CA HIS A 16 -9.05 5.75 19.35
C HIS A 16 -8.30 6.95 19.92
N TYR A 17 -8.85 8.13 19.73
CA TYR A 17 -8.30 9.38 20.23
C TYR A 17 -9.29 10.06 21.16
N TRP A 18 -8.78 10.65 22.23
CA TRP A 18 -9.54 11.49 23.13
C TRP A 18 -9.06 12.93 22.97
N ILE A 19 -9.92 13.80 22.46
CA ILE A 19 -9.62 15.22 22.31
C ILE A 19 -10.30 15.95 23.47
N ILE A 20 -9.48 16.54 24.33
CA ILE A 20 -9.94 17.26 25.52
C ILE A 20 -9.94 18.75 25.22
N PHE A 21 -11.10 19.37 25.27
CA PHE A 21 -11.26 20.81 25.13
C PHE A 21 -11.47 21.42 26.49
N LYS A 22 -10.63 22.41 26.82
CA LYS A 22 -10.79 23.21 28.03
C LYS A 22 -11.37 24.57 27.67
N ASN A 23 -12.46 24.95 28.33
CA ASN A 23 -13.09 26.25 28.10
C ASN A 23 -13.67 26.79 29.42
N ALA A 24 -13.18 27.95 29.84
CA ALA A 24 -13.56 28.58 31.11
C ALA A 24 -15.00 29.11 31.14
N GLU A 25 -15.61 29.39 29.99
CA GLU A 25 -16.96 29.99 29.89
C GLU A 25 -18.06 28.95 29.77
N ILE A 26 -17.82 27.88 29.00
CA ILE A 26 -18.83 26.87 28.64
C ILE A 26 -18.61 25.52 29.33
N GLY A 27 -17.48 25.37 30.04
CA GLY A 27 -17.05 24.12 30.65
C GLY A 27 -16.15 23.28 29.74
N ASP A 28 -15.46 22.31 30.36
CA ASP A 28 -14.61 21.37 29.66
C ASP A 28 -15.46 20.29 28.98
N PHE A 29 -15.07 19.86 27.77
CA PHE A 29 -15.73 18.78 27.05
C PHE A 29 -14.72 17.85 26.39
N ILE A 30 -15.10 16.57 26.29
CA ILE A 30 -14.24 15.50 25.77
C ILE A 30 -14.92 14.90 24.55
N VAL A 31 -14.18 14.78 23.45
CA VAL A 31 -14.62 14.10 22.23
C VAL A 31 -13.80 12.83 22.04
N GLN A 32 -14.48 11.69 21.89
CA GLN A 32 -13.84 10.45 21.45
C GLN A 32 -13.92 10.37 19.92
N LEU A 33 -12.77 10.23 19.28
CA LEU A 33 -12.67 9.98 17.85
C LEU A 33 -12.21 8.53 17.64
N GLN A 34 -13.02 7.73 16.96
CA GLN A 34 -12.63 6.41 16.48
C GLN A 34 -12.36 6.50 14.98
N ILE A 35 -11.18 6.05 14.57
CA ILE A 35 -10.78 5.96 13.16
C ILE A 35 -10.74 4.47 12.80
N THR A 36 -11.64 4.06 11.91
CA THR A 36 -11.70 2.69 11.38
C THR A 36 -11.32 2.73 9.90
N PRO A 37 -10.20 2.13 9.50
CA PRO A 37 -9.82 2.05 8.10
C PRO A 37 -10.77 1.12 7.34
N SER A 38 -11.16 1.52 6.13
CA SER A 38 -11.95 0.68 5.22
C SER A 38 -11.06 -0.39 4.58
N ALA A 39 -11.69 -1.49 4.11
CA ALA A 39 -10.98 -2.48 3.30
C ALA A 39 -10.34 -1.80 2.08
N PRO A 40 -9.11 -2.19 1.68
CA PRO A 40 -8.44 -1.56 0.56
C PRO A 40 -9.17 -1.87 -0.74
N GLU A 41 -9.65 -0.82 -1.41
CA GLU A 41 -10.15 -0.91 -2.78
C GLU A 41 -8.99 -1.12 -3.75
N PRO A 42 -9.22 -1.74 -4.92
CA PRO A 42 -8.16 -1.91 -5.92
C PRO A 42 -7.58 -0.56 -6.38
N SER A 43 -6.32 -0.32 -6.04
CA SER A 43 -5.60 0.93 -6.34
C SER A 43 -5.15 1.06 -7.79
N LEU A 44 -4.99 -0.07 -8.48
CA LEU A 44 -4.49 -0.13 -9.86
C LEU A 44 -5.02 -1.39 -10.55
N THR A 45 -5.28 -1.27 -11.86
CA THR A 45 -5.55 -2.42 -12.72
C THR A 45 -4.26 -2.90 -13.36
N LEU A 46 -3.93 -4.17 -13.14
CA LEU A 46 -2.81 -4.86 -13.74
C LEU A 46 -3.32 -5.78 -14.85
N ILE A 47 -2.77 -5.61 -16.05
CA ILE A 47 -3.17 -6.38 -17.23
C ILE A 47 -2.27 -7.61 -17.34
N VAL A 48 -2.90 -8.77 -17.50
CA VAL A 48 -2.22 -10.03 -17.72
C VAL A 48 -2.74 -10.61 -19.04
N SER A 49 -1.83 -10.89 -19.97
CA SER A 49 -2.16 -11.48 -21.27
C SER A 49 -1.44 -12.79 -21.47
N LEU A 50 -2.17 -13.83 -21.85
CA LEU A 50 -1.69 -15.18 -22.07
C LEU A 50 -2.15 -15.71 -23.43
N SER A 51 -1.49 -16.74 -23.96
CA SER A 51 -2.05 -17.50 -25.08
C SER A 51 -3.10 -18.51 -24.58
N CYS A 52 -4.26 -18.56 -25.25
CA CYS A 52 -5.31 -19.56 -25.00
C CYS A 52 -4.92 -20.98 -25.39
N LEU A 53 -4.00 -21.13 -26.35
CA LEU A 53 -3.74 -22.39 -27.03
C LEU A 53 -2.75 -23.29 -26.28
N THR A 54 -2.08 -22.76 -25.26
CA THR A 54 -1.04 -23.47 -24.54
C THR A 54 -1.64 -24.32 -23.43
N ARG A 55 -1.49 -25.65 -23.55
CA ARG A 55 -1.78 -26.56 -22.44
C ARG A 55 -0.75 -26.40 -21.33
N CYS A 56 -1.22 -26.60 -20.11
CA CYS A 56 -0.46 -26.69 -18.90
C CYS A 56 0.21 -28.07 -18.83
N ASN A 57 1.53 -28.07 -18.65
CA ASN A 57 2.31 -29.29 -18.49
C ASN A 57 2.73 -29.53 -17.02
N CYS A 58 2.17 -28.77 -16.08
CA CYS A 58 2.48 -28.90 -14.66
C CYS A 58 2.01 -30.27 -14.13
N VAL A 59 2.92 -31.01 -13.50
CA VAL A 59 2.61 -32.26 -12.79
C VAL A 59 2.69 -31.98 -11.29
N GLY A 60 1.55 -32.07 -10.58
CA GLY A 60 1.48 -31.73 -9.16
C GLY A 60 1.34 -30.23 -8.91
N GLU A 61 2.28 -29.63 -8.17
CA GLU A 61 2.24 -28.19 -7.87
C GLU A 61 2.39 -27.34 -9.14
N LYS A 62 1.61 -26.25 -9.23
CA LYS A 62 1.64 -25.35 -10.38
C LYS A 62 3.00 -24.64 -10.43
N GLN A 63 3.76 -24.87 -11.49
CA GLN A 63 5.07 -24.27 -11.67
C GLN A 63 4.97 -22.91 -12.35
N PHE A 64 5.74 -21.93 -11.89
CA PHE A 64 5.81 -20.58 -12.48
C PHE A 64 6.66 -20.49 -13.77
N ILE A 65 7.07 -21.64 -14.31
CA ILE A 65 7.80 -21.83 -15.56
C ILE A 65 6.93 -22.68 -16.50
N CYS A 66 5.63 -22.39 -16.53
CA CYS A 66 4.66 -23.04 -17.39
C CYS A 66 4.32 -22.09 -18.55
N SER A 67 3.85 -22.65 -19.66
CA SER A 67 3.26 -21.88 -20.78
C SER A 67 2.05 -21.04 -20.35
N ARG A 68 1.41 -21.43 -19.24
CA ARG A 68 0.30 -20.73 -18.56
C ARG A 68 0.78 -19.80 -17.43
N SER A 69 2.09 -19.58 -17.32
CA SER A 69 2.65 -18.63 -16.37
C SER A 69 2.68 -17.22 -16.96
N ALA A 70 2.36 -16.25 -16.12
CA ALA A 70 2.42 -14.82 -16.44
C ALA A 70 3.29 -14.11 -15.42
N VAL A 71 3.82 -12.96 -15.81
CA VAL A 71 4.49 -12.04 -14.90
C VAL A 71 3.70 -10.75 -14.89
N VAL A 72 3.34 -10.31 -13.70
CA VAL A 72 2.71 -9.01 -13.48
C VAL A 72 3.64 -8.13 -12.66
N ASN A 73 3.76 -6.85 -13.02
CA ASN A 73 4.64 -5.93 -12.33
C ASN A 73 3.84 -5.12 -11.31
N VAL A 74 4.17 -5.24 -10.02
CA VAL A 74 3.57 -4.42 -8.97
C VAL A 74 4.49 -3.26 -8.62
N PRO A 75 3.96 -2.03 -8.40
CA PRO A 75 4.77 -0.91 -7.97
C PRO A 75 5.50 -1.19 -6.65
N CYS A 76 6.76 -0.78 -6.55
CA CYS A 76 7.49 -0.86 -5.28
C CYS A 76 6.83 0.01 -4.20
N ARG A 77 6.39 1.21 -4.58
CA ARG A 77 5.72 2.19 -3.71
C ARG A 77 4.24 1.85 -3.51
N ASN A 78 3.77 1.96 -2.27
CA ASN A 78 2.36 2.04 -1.98
C ASN A 78 1.86 3.47 -2.22
N LEU A 79 1.15 3.69 -3.32
CA LEU A 79 0.73 5.03 -3.73
C LEU A 79 -0.19 5.70 -2.71
N ASP A 80 -1.09 4.96 -2.08
CA ASP A 80 -2.03 5.49 -1.10
C ASP A 80 -1.32 5.93 0.17
N GLN A 81 -0.43 5.08 0.69
CA GLN A 81 0.41 5.42 1.84
C GLN A 81 1.30 6.63 1.53
N TRP A 82 1.80 6.74 0.31
CA TRP A 82 2.60 7.87 -0.13
C TRP A 82 1.82 9.18 -0.25
N SER A 83 0.60 9.10 -0.78
CA SER A 83 -0.32 10.24 -0.86
C SER A 83 -0.68 10.73 0.55
N ALA A 84 -0.90 9.80 1.47
CA ALA A 84 -1.15 10.08 2.87
C ALA A 84 0.03 10.82 3.55
N VAL A 85 1.26 10.32 3.39
CA VAL A 85 2.48 10.97 3.89
C VAL A 85 2.64 12.37 3.31
N ARG A 86 2.47 12.53 1.99
CA ARG A 86 2.56 13.83 1.34
C ARG A 86 1.55 14.82 1.91
N THR A 87 0.29 14.40 2.03
CA THR A 87 -0.77 15.24 2.59
C THR A 87 -0.45 15.66 4.02
N MET A 88 0.01 14.72 4.86
CA MET A 88 0.43 15.01 6.24
C MET A 88 1.53 16.08 6.29
N PHE A 89 2.53 15.97 5.40
CA PHE A 89 3.61 16.95 5.33
C PHE A 89 3.13 18.31 4.81
N GLU A 90 2.35 18.35 3.73
CA GLU A 90 1.83 19.61 3.18
C GLU A 90 0.99 20.43 4.17
N LEU A 91 0.33 19.76 5.12
CA LEU A 91 -0.45 20.39 6.18
C LEU A 91 0.39 20.92 7.35
N THR A 92 1.59 20.38 7.54
CA THR A 92 2.44 20.69 8.70
C THR A 92 3.57 21.67 8.36
N ILE A 93 3.99 21.74 7.09
CA ILE A 93 5.09 22.61 6.65
C ILE A 93 4.65 24.07 6.42
N PRO A 94 5.49 25.06 6.76
CA PRO A 94 5.25 26.45 6.41
C PRO A 94 5.07 26.66 4.91
N SER A 95 4.24 27.61 4.51
CA SER A 95 3.99 27.90 3.09
C SER A 95 5.26 28.27 2.31
N SER A 96 6.25 28.87 2.97
CA SER A 96 7.57 29.21 2.40
C SER A 96 8.40 27.98 2.02
N GLU A 97 8.14 26.81 2.59
CA GLU A 97 8.90 25.59 2.33
C GLU A 97 8.20 24.63 1.36
N LYS A 98 6.96 24.92 0.96
CA LYS A 98 6.14 24.02 0.13
C LYS A 98 6.81 23.67 -1.20
N GLU A 99 7.42 24.63 -1.87
CA GLU A 99 8.08 24.42 -3.16
C GLU A 99 9.32 23.52 -3.03
N PHE A 100 10.10 23.70 -1.96
CA PHE A 100 11.21 22.83 -1.63
C PHE A 100 10.72 21.40 -1.40
N TRP A 101 9.75 21.20 -0.49
CA TRP A 101 9.25 19.87 -0.17
C TRP A 101 8.53 19.20 -1.35
N ALA A 102 7.78 19.93 -2.17
CA ALA A 102 7.17 19.39 -3.39
C ALA A 102 8.23 18.75 -4.32
N THR A 103 9.43 19.31 -4.38
CA THR A 103 10.54 18.81 -5.19
C THR A 103 11.24 17.62 -4.54
N TYR A 104 11.50 17.68 -3.23
CA TYR A 104 12.41 16.75 -2.57
C TYR A 104 11.72 15.63 -1.79
N LEU A 105 10.45 15.74 -1.41
CA LEU A 105 9.75 14.79 -0.54
C LEU A 105 9.85 13.34 -1.04
N GLU A 106 9.77 13.15 -2.35
CA GLU A 106 9.80 11.82 -2.97
C GLU A 106 11.20 11.27 -3.24
N SER A 107 12.24 12.05 -2.91
CA SER A 107 13.64 11.66 -3.08
C SER A 107 14.14 10.89 -1.86
N ASN A 108 15.21 10.12 -2.03
CA ASN A 108 15.86 9.44 -0.92
C ASN A 108 16.37 10.41 0.15
N ILE A 109 16.81 11.61 -0.27
CA ILE A 109 17.29 12.64 0.66
C ILE A 109 16.13 13.29 1.40
N GLY A 110 15.04 13.60 0.70
CA GLY A 110 13.81 14.10 1.31
C GLY A 110 13.35 13.16 2.42
N PHE A 111 13.24 11.87 2.15
CA PHE A 111 12.90 10.88 3.17
C PHE A 111 13.78 10.90 4.41
N ARG A 112 15.09 11.02 4.25
CA ARG A 112 16.02 11.08 5.37
C ARG A 112 15.80 12.34 6.19
N LEU A 113 15.54 13.46 5.52
CA LEU A 113 15.20 14.72 6.18
C LEU A 113 13.86 14.61 6.93
N LEU A 114 12.83 13.99 6.34
CA LEU A 114 11.54 13.78 6.99
C LEU A 114 11.68 12.91 8.25
N GLN A 115 12.41 11.80 8.13
CA GLN A 115 12.68 10.91 9.25
C GLN A 115 13.43 11.67 10.36
N TRP A 116 14.47 12.41 9.99
CA TRP A 116 15.25 13.22 10.93
C TRP A 116 14.41 14.28 11.64
N MET A 117 13.54 15.01 10.93
CA MET A 117 12.66 16.03 11.51
C MET A 117 11.66 15.44 12.51
N LEU A 118 11.14 14.24 12.25
CA LEU A 118 10.23 13.56 13.16
C LEU A 118 10.95 13.07 14.42
N GLU A 119 12.17 12.53 14.27
CA GLU A 119 13.01 12.09 15.38
C GLU A 119 13.48 13.29 16.25
N GLU A 120 13.82 14.43 15.64
CA GLU A 120 14.29 15.63 16.35
C GLU A 120 13.21 16.22 17.28
N LYS A 121 11.93 16.13 16.89
CA LYS A 121 10.81 16.60 17.72
C LYS A 121 10.60 15.76 19.00
N LYS A 122 11.37 14.69 19.21
CA LYS A 122 11.25 13.74 20.35
C LYS A 122 9.86 13.14 20.51
N GLU A 123 8.99 13.28 19.52
CA GLU A 123 7.76 12.53 19.45
C GLU A 123 8.18 11.11 19.11
N LYS A 124 7.93 10.15 20.02
CA LYS A 124 8.12 8.74 19.69
C LYS A 124 7.27 8.47 18.45
N LEU A 125 7.93 8.21 17.33
CA LEU A 125 7.27 7.70 16.16
C LEU A 125 6.53 6.44 16.58
N THR A 126 5.22 6.41 16.33
CA THR A 126 4.48 5.17 16.55
C THR A 126 4.94 4.14 15.54
N GLU A 127 4.85 2.85 15.85
CA GLU A 127 5.27 1.78 14.95
C GLU A 127 4.61 1.90 13.56
N GLU A 128 3.39 2.45 13.51
CA GLU A 128 2.63 2.74 12.29
C GLU A 128 3.27 3.81 11.41
N VAL A 129 4.04 4.74 11.97
CA VAL A 129 4.77 5.77 11.22
C VAL A 129 6.16 5.27 10.84
N GLU A 130 6.84 4.56 11.73
CA GLU A 130 8.17 3.98 11.45
C GLU A 130 8.16 3.05 10.24
N GLN A 131 7.08 2.29 10.05
CA GLN A 131 6.93 1.38 8.91
C GLN A 131 6.96 2.08 7.54
N ILE A 132 6.63 3.37 7.45
CA ILE A 132 6.72 4.18 6.23
C ILE A 132 8.19 4.35 5.82
N PHE A 133 9.08 4.43 6.81
CA PHE A 133 10.50 4.56 6.63
C PHE A 133 11.21 3.21 6.49
N LYS A 134 10.52 2.07 6.48
CA LYS A 134 11.19 0.80 6.13
C LYS A 134 11.67 0.86 4.68
N LYS A 135 12.91 0.43 4.43
CA LYS A 135 13.48 0.37 3.07
C LYS A 135 12.93 -0.82 2.29
N SER A 136 12.68 -1.93 2.96
CA SER A 136 12.17 -3.17 2.37
C SER A 136 10.99 -3.69 3.15
N LYS A 137 10.06 -4.37 2.47
CA LYS A 137 8.95 -5.08 3.11
C LYS A 137 8.71 -6.42 2.45
N THR A 138 8.25 -7.36 3.26
CA THR A 138 7.83 -8.69 2.82
C THR A 138 6.31 -8.76 2.93
N TYR A 139 5.68 -9.29 1.89
CA TYR A 139 4.23 -9.40 1.77
C TYR A 139 3.83 -10.87 1.61
N LYS A 140 2.73 -11.23 2.26
CA LYS A 140 1.92 -12.39 1.90
C LYS A 140 1.07 -12.00 0.70
N VAL A 141 1.10 -12.80 -0.34
CA VAL A 141 0.36 -12.57 -1.58
C VAL A 141 -0.80 -13.55 -1.66
N SER A 142 -1.99 -13.06 -2.00
CA SER A 142 -3.16 -13.88 -2.24
C SER A 142 -3.96 -13.38 -3.43
N CYS A 143 -4.69 -14.27 -4.08
CA CYS A 143 -5.62 -13.94 -5.16
C CYS A 143 -7.04 -14.34 -4.75
N SER A 144 -8.06 -13.56 -5.14
CA SER A 144 -9.46 -13.90 -4.83
C SER A 144 -10.02 -15.01 -5.71
N SER A 145 -9.44 -15.25 -6.89
CA SER A 145 -9.81 -16.36 -7.77
C SER A 145 -9.06 -17.64 -7.40
N PRO A 146 -9.75 -18.78 -7.24
CA PRO A 146 -9.10 -20.07 -7.01
C PRO A 146 -8.30 -20.57 -8.22
N ASN A 147 -8.52 -20.01 -9.39
CA ASN A 147 -7.87 -20.45 -10.63
C ASN A 147 -6.59 -19.67 -10.96
N VAL A 148 -6.22 -18.70 -10.11
CA VAL A 148 -5.02 -17.87 -10.27
C VAL A 148 -4.10 -18.14 -9.09
N PHE A 149 -2.99 -18.80 -9.37
CA PHE A 149 -1.99 -19.17 -8.39
C PHE A 149 -0.86 -18.14 -8.43
N CYS A 150 -0.44 -17.65 -7.27
CA CYS A 150 0.63 -16.67 -7.14
C CYS A 150 1.69 -17.19 -6.16
N ASN A 151 2.91 -16.70 -6.27
CA ASN A 151 3.93 -16.96 -5.26
C ASN A 151 3.45 -16.38 -3.92
N PRO A 152 3.28 -17.17 -2.85
CA PRO A 152 2.63 -16.73 -1.61
C PRO A 152 3.42 -15.65 -0.87
N VAL A 153 4.70 -15.45 -1.21
CA VAL A 153 5.57 -14.46 -0.58
C VAL A 153 6.22 -13.58 -1.65
N LEU A 154 6.13 -12.27 -1.45
CA LEU A 154 6.85 -11.27 -2.24
C LEU A 154 7.71 -10.41 -1.31
N GLN A 155 9.00 -10.32 -1.62
CA GLN A 155 9.89 -9.34 -0.99
C GLN A 155 10.08 -8.15 -1.93
N ILE A 156 9.72 -6.96 -1.45
CA ILE A 156 10.06 -5.71 -2.13
C ILE A 156 11.32 -5.14 -1.46
N PRO A 157 12.50 -5.21 -2.10
CA PRO A 157 13.78 -4.83 -1.47
C PRO A 157 13.94 -3.31 -1.31
N ASN A 158 13.21 -2.54 -2.10
CA ASN A 158 13.20 -1.08 -2.02
C ASN A 158 11.78 -0.54 -2.24
N VAL A 159 10.97 -0.46 -1.19
CA VAL A 159 9.58 0.07 -1.26
C VAL A 159 9.50 1.57 -1.59
N ARG A 160 10.66 2.23 -1.67
CA ARG A 160 10.79 3.65 -2.03
C ARG A 160 11.17 3.86 -3.50
N ALA A 161 11.49 2.81 -4.24
CA ALA A 161 11.86 2.93 -5.65
C ALA A 161 10.65 3.30 -6.51
N ARG A 162 10.85 4.12 -7.55
CA ARG A 162 9.80 4.42 -8.55
C ARG A 162 9.61 3.30 -9.59
N THR A 163 10.25 2.15 -9.35
CA THR A 163 10.20 0.97 -10.21
C THR A 163 9.09 0.02 -9.74
N SER A 164 8.97 -1.11 -10.42
CA SER A 164 8.13 -2.23 -10.06
C SER A 164 8.97 -3.47 -9.73
N VAL A 165 8.33 -4.45 -9.12
CA VAL A 165 8.86 -5.81 -8.97
C VAL A 165 7.93 -6.83 -9.62
N PRO A 166 8.47 -7.91 -10.20
CA PRO A 166 7.64 -8.95 -10.82
C PRO A 166 6.99 -9.84 -9.76
N ILE A 167 5.73 -10.20 -10.00
CA ILE A 167 5.03 -11.31 -9.36
C ILE A 167 4.74 -12.34 -10.44
N HIS A 168 5.13 -13.58 -10.17
CA HIS A 168 4.81 -14.71 -11.02
C HIS A 168 3.43 -15.25 -10.68
N LEU A 169 2.61 -15.38 -11.71
CA LEU A 169 1.27 -15.96 -11.66
C LEU A 169 1.26 -17.23 -12.51
N HIS A 170 0.46 -18.20 -12.11
CA HIS A 170 0.07 -19.34 -12.93
C HIS A 170 -1.45 -19.34 -13.04
N ILE A 171 -1.98 -19.46 -14.26
CA ILE A 171 -3.41 -19.29 -14.52
C ILE A 171 -3.97 -20.60 -15.09
N ASP A 172 -5.00 -21.14 -14.46
CA ASP A 172 -5.52 -22.45 -14.83
C ASP A 172 -6.20 -22.46 -16.20
N GLU A 173 -6.20 -23.61 -16.88
CA GLU A 173 -6.69 -23.74 -18.26
C GLU A 173 -8.15 -23.28 -18.43
N ASP A 174 -9.01 -23.62 -17.47
CA ASP A 174 -10.45 -23.34 -17.49
C ASP A 174 -10.81 -21.89 -17.15
N THR A 175 -9.85 -20.97 -17.23
CA THR A 175 -10.03 -19.55 -16.87
C THR A 175 -9.87 -18.64 -18.09
N PRO A 176 -10.80 -18.69 -19.07
CA PRO A 176 -10.81 -17.70 -20.14
C PRO A 176 -11.30 -16.37 -19.57
N ASN A 177 -10.51 -15.31 -19.77
CA ASN A 177 -10.89 -13.91 -19.54
C ASN A 177 -11.59 -13.65 -18.19
N GLN A 178 -10.82 -13.39 -17.13
CA GLN A 178 -11.35 -13.14 -15.79
C GLN A 178 -10.83 -11.83 -15.22
N THR A 179 -11.69 -11.13 -14.47
CA THR A 179 -11.26 -10.09 -13.54
C THR A 179 -11.24 -10.65 -12.11
N THR A 180 -10.12 -10.49 -11.40
CA THR A 180 -9.93 -10.93 -10.02
C THR A 180 -9.09 -9.91 -9.25
N THR A 181 -8.82 -10.17 -7.97
CA THR A 181 -8.10 -9.23 -7.11
C THR A 181 -6.85 -9.90 -6.57
N LEU A 182 -5.72 -9.22 -6.68
CA LEU A 182 -4.46 -9.57 -6.05
C LEU A 182 -4.27 -8.72 -4.79
N THR A 183 -4.08 -9.37 -3.66
CA THR A 183 -3.89 -8.71 -2.36
C THR A 183 -2.49 -9.00 -1.85
N LEU A 184 -1.79 -7.95 -1.42
CA LEU A 184 -0.49 -8.04 -0.76
C LEU A 184 -0.64 -7.50 0.66
N THR A 185 -0.50 -8.36 1.66
CA THR A 185 -0.53 -7.95 3.07
C THR A 185 0.87 -8.07 3.65
N SER A 186 1.41 -7.00 4.21
CA SER A 186 2.74 -7.02 4.82
C SER A 186 2.79 -8.01 5.97
N THR A 187 3.94 -8.63 6.21
CA THR A 187 4.08 -9.65 7.27
C THR A 187 3.88 -9.08 8.67
N ASP A 188 4.08 -7.76 8.85
CA ASP A 188 3.79 -7.04 10.09
C ASP A 188 2.32 -6.58 10.19
N GLY A 189 1.50 -6.80 9.15
CA GLY A 189 0.07 -6.43 9.13
C GLY A 189 -0.21 -4.93 8.99
N GLN A 190 0.83 -4.11 8.91
CA GLN A 190 0.70 -2.65 8.94
C GLN A 190 0.43 -2.01 7.57
N GLU A 191 0.50 -2.80 6.50
CA GLU A 191 0.25 -2.36 5.14
C GLU A 191 -0.48 -3.45 4.35
N SER A 192 -1.53 -3.07 3.62
CA SER A 192 -2.14 -3.92 2.62
C SER A 192 -2.29 -3.17 1.30
N ARG A 193 -2.09 -3.87 0.19
CA ARG A 193 -2.26 -3.36 -1.16
C ARG A 193 -3.22 -4.26 -1.90
N CYS A 194 -4.12 -3.65 -2.66
CA CYS A 194 -5.13 -4.32 -3.44
C CYS A 194 -4.99 -3.88 -4.90
N TYR A 195 -4.94 -4.85 -5.81
CA TYR A 195 -4.82 -4.64 -7.25
C TYR A 195 -5.87 -5.44 -8.00
N LEU A 196 -6.47 -4.84 -9.02
CA LEU A 196 -7.37 -5.53 -9.92
C LEU A 196 -6.53 -6.25 -10.97
N LEU A 197 -6.64 -7.57 -11.08
CA LEU A 197 -6.06 -8.34 -12.17
C LEU A 197 -7.08 -8.48 -13.28
N ASN A 198 -6.78 -7.93 -14.45
CA ASN A 198 -7.55 -8.17 -15.66
C ASN A 198 -6.80 -9.19 -16.54
N ILE A 199 -7.27 -10.43 -16.52
CA ILE A 199 -6.66 -11.55 -17.23
C ILE A 199 -7.35 -11.68 -18.58
N SER A 200 -6.55 -11.65 -19.63
CA SER A 200 -6.96 -11.85 -21.02
C SER A 200 -6.22 -13.04 -21.59
N CYS A 201 -6.96 -13.95 -22.21
CA CYS A 201 -6.41 -15.06 -22.96
C CYS A 201 -6.67 -14.75 -24.44
N ASN A 202 -5.60 -14.58 -25.21
CA ASN A 202 -5.62 -14.29 -26.63
C ASN A 202 -5.42 -15.59 -27.42
N GLY A 203 -6.32 -15.84 -28.39
CA GLY A 203 -6.26 -16.97 -29.31
C GLY A 203 -5.49 -16.63 -30.57
#